data_AF-A0A5E6PMF5-F1
#
_entry.id   AF-A0A5E6PMF5-F1
#
_cell.length_a   1.000
_cell.length_b   1.000
_cell.length_c   1.000
_cell.angle_alpha   90.00
_cell.angle_beta   90.00
_cell.angle_gamma   90.00
#
_symmetry.space_group_name_H-M   'P 1'
#
loop_
_entity.id
_entity.type
_entity.pdbx_description
1 polymer ?
#
loop_
_entity_poly.entity_id
_entity_poly.type
_entity_poly.pdbx_seq_one_letter_code
_entity_poly.pdbx_strand_id
1 'polypeptide(L)'
;MLVMRPAQMADLGEVQRLAADSPIGVTSLPDDVERLSDKIAASEASFAAEVSFNGEESYFFVLEDSTTGKLVGCSAIVASAGYSEPFYSFRNETFVHASRELKIHNKIHVLSQCHDLTGNSLLTSFYVQRELVGSPWSELNSRGRLLFVASHPERFADSVVTEIVGYSDENGDSPFWDAIGRNFFDLNYAEAERLCGLKSRTFLAELMPHYPIYVPLLPDSAQEAMGQVHPRAQITFDILMREGFETDHYIDIFDGGPTLHARVSGIRSIAQSRVVPVKIGEPVKGVGRQYLVANAQLQDYRAVMLELDYAPGKPVTLDLEAAEALGVGEGASVRLVAV
;
A
#
# COMPACT_ATOMS: atom_id res chain seq x y z
N MET A 1 -1.56 19.90 -13.58
CA MET A 1 -1.73 18.44 -13.77
C MET A 1 -1.28 17.74 -12.50
N LEU A 2 -1.82 16.57 -12.15
CA LEU A 2 -1.29 15.80 -11.01
C LEU A 2 -0.17 14.87 -11.44
N VAL A 3 0.96 14.95 -10.75
CA VAL A 3 2.19 14.21 -11.06
C VAL A 3 2.63 13.44 -9.81
N MET A 4 2.77 12.13 -9.96
CA MET A 4 3.37 11.28 -8.95
C MET A 4 4.89 11.33 -9.07
N ARG A 5 5.59 11.59 -7.97
CA ARG A 5 7.06 11.64 -7.90
C ARG A 5 7.58 11.12 -6.56
N PRO A 6 8.87 10.76 -6.45
CA PRO A 6 9.51 10.52 -5.16
C PRO A 6 9.32 11.71 -4.20
N ALA A 7 9.11 11.38 -2.92
CA ALA A 7 9.09 12.36 -1.84
C ALA A 7 10.49 12.96 -1.65
N GLN A 8 10.52 14.25 -1.31
CA GLN A 8 11.74 15.01 -1.03
C GLN A 8 11.67 15.59 0.38
N MET A 9 12.81 15.86 1.02
CA MET A 9 12.81 16.43 2.38
C MET A 9 12.03 17.76 2.49
N ALA A 10 12.00 18.56 1.42
CA ALA A 10 11.21 19.79 1.36
C ALA A 10 9.69 19.56 1.44
N ASP A 11 9.21 18.35 1.15
CA ASP A 11 7.80 17.97 1.20
C ASP A 11 7.30 17.71 2.64
N LEU A 12 8.19 17.62 3.63
CA LEU A 12 7.87 17.17 4.99
C LEU A 12 6.63 17.85 5.60
N GLY A 13 6.50 19.17 5.42
CA GLY A 13 5.33 19.91 5.94
C GLY A 13 4.02 19.53 5.25
N GLU A 14 4.03 19.31 3.94
CA GLU A 14 2.84 18.87 3.20
C GLU A 14 2.54 17.39 3.44
N VAL A 15 3.56 16.55 3.60
CA VAL A 15 3.40 15.14 4.00
C VAL A 15 2.78 15.04 5.38
N GLN A 16 3.21 15.87 6.34
CA GLN A 16 2.60 15.91 7.67
C GLN A 16 1.12 16.27 7.60
N ARG A 17 0.76 17.26 6.76
CA ARG A 17 -0.65 17.61 6.53
C ARG A 17 -1.46 16.41 5.99
N LEU A 18 -0.91 15.65 5.04
CA LEU A 18 -1.55 14.43 4.54
C LEU A 18 -1.67 13.35 5.63
N ALA A 19 -0.66 13.18 6.47
CA ALA A 19 -0.64 12.22 7.57
C ALA A 19 -1.71 12.55 8.64
N ALA A 20 -1.83 13.81 9.02
CA ALA A 20 -2.82 14.29 9.99
C ALA A 20 -4.27 14.04 9.52
N ASP A 21 -4.53 14.11 8.22
CA ASP A 21 -5.86 13.84 7.65
C ASP A 21 -6.11 12.33 7.42
N SER A 22 -5.07 11.49 7.44
CA SER A 22 -5.16 10.05 7.17
C SER A 22 -5.85 9.30 8.33
N PRO A 23 -6.50 8.15 8.07
CA PRO A 23 -7.07 7.33 9.14
C PRO A 23 -5.99 6.89 10.13
N ILE A 24 -6.30 6.88 11.43
CA ILE A 24 -5.32 6.62 12.50
C ILE A 24 -4.66 5.23 12.38
N GLY A 25 -5.40 4.22 11.89
CA GLY A 25 -4.86 2.88 11.65
C GLY A 25 -3.88 2.78 10.46
N VAL A 26 -3.68 3.85 9.68
CA VAL A 26 -2.61 3.90 8.67
C VAL A 26 -1.28 4.25 9.36
N THR A 27 -0.79 3.40 10.27
CA THR A 27 0.44 3.68 11.04
C THR A 27 1.72 3.78 10.20
N SER A 28 1.65 3.39 8.93
CA SER A 28 2.74 3.61 7.96
C SER A 28 2.84 5.06 7.46
N LEU A 29 1.89 5.93 7.84
CA LEU A 29 1.87 7.36 7.58
C LEU A 29 1.48 8.12 8.87
N PRO A 30 2.33 8.09 9.92
CA PRO A 30 2.00 8.69 11.21
C PRO A 30 2.03 10.22 11.14
N ASP A 31 1.16 10.89 11.88
CA ASP A 31 1.26 12.35 12.14
C ASP A 31 2.35 12.63 13.19
N ASP A 32 3.60 12.38 12.78
CA ASP A 32 4.80 12.61 13.58
C ASP A 32 5.95 13.08 12.69
N VAL A 33 6.49 14.26 13.01
CA VAL A 33 7.49 14.94 12.16
C VAL A 33 8.79 14.14 12.07
N GLU A 34 9.25 13.55 13.17
CA GLU A 34 10.51 12.80 13.19
C GLU A 34 10.39 11.53 12.35
N ARG A 35 9.28 10.78 12.51
CA ARG A 35 9.02 9.57 11.73
C ARG A 35 8.84 9.85 10.25
N LEU A 36 8.15 10.92 9.89
CA LEU A 36 7.98 11.32 8.49
C LEU A 36 9.31 11.79 7.88
N SER A 37 10.13 12.52 8.64
CA SER A 37 11.48 12.91 8.24
C SER A 37 12.35 11.67 7.96
N ASP A 38 12.38 10.71 8.88
CA ASP A 38 13.12 9.46 8.71
C ASP A 38 12.62 8.66 7.49
N LYS A 39 11.30 8.59 7.29
CA LYS A 39 10.68 7.94 6.13
C LYS A 39 11.11 8.57 4.80
N ILE A 40 11.13 9.91 4.73
CA ILE A 40 11.57 10.62 3.53
C ILE A 40 13.07 10.40 3.29
N ALA A 41 13.90 10.49 4.34
CA ALA A 41 15.33 10.26 4.23
C ALA A 41 15.66 8.83 3.77
N ALA A 42 14.97 7.82 4.30
CA ALA A 42 15.11 6.42 3.86
C ALA A 42 14.69 6.23 2.40
N SER A 43 13.66 6.95 1.96
CA SER A 43 13.23 6.98 0.56
C SER A 43 14.27 7.60 -0.35
N GLU A 44 14.79 8.79 -0.02
CA GLU A 44 15.86 9.45 -0.78
C GLU A 44 17.11 8.55 -0.90
N ALA A 45 17.52 7.89 0.19
CA ALA A 45 18.62 6.93 0.19
C ALA A 45 18.34 5.73 -0.73
N SER A 46 17.11 5.19 -0.70
CA SER A 46 16.70 4.03 -1.52
C SER A 46 16.69 4.34 -3.02
N PHE A 47 16.23 5.53 -3.40
CA PHE A 47 16.29 5.99 -4.79
C PHE A 47 17.74 6.29 -5.23
N ALA A 48 18.62 6.69 -4.30
CA ALA A 48 20.02 6.93 -4.58
C ALA A 48 20.87 5.65 -4.69
N ALA A 49 20.44 4.57 -4.07
CA ALA A 49 21.18 3.33 -4.00
C ALA A 49 21.17 2.55 -5.32
N GLU A 50 22.34 2.05 -5.71
CA GLU A 50 22.46 0.95 -6.67
C GLU A 50 22.21 -0.36 -5.94
N VAL A 51 21.13 -1.05 -6.30
CA VAL A 51 20.74 -2.32 -5.67
C VAL A 51 20.63 -3.41 -6.72
N SER A 52 20.98 -4.63 -6.34
CA SER A 52 20.96 -5.81 -7.21
C SER A 52 19.98 -6.90 -6.74
N PHE A 53 19.41 -6.72 -5.55
CA PHE A 53 18.38 -7.56 -4.94
C PHE A 53 17.61 -6.69 -3.94
N ASN A 54 16.43 -7.14 -3.51
CA ASN A 54 15.62 -6.47 -2.51
C ASN A 54 16.25 -6.56 -1.10
N GLY A 55 16.30 -5.43 -0.39
CA GLY A 55 16.86 -5.35 0.96
C GLY A 55 16.08 -4.39 1.85
N GLU A 56 16.79 -3.42 2.41
CA GLU A 56 16.26 -2.44 3.37
C GLU A 56 15.47 -1.29 2.70
N GLU A 57 15.42 -1.27 1.37
CA GLU A 57 14.91 -0.12 0.65
C GLU A 57 13.42 0.12 0.89
N SER A 58 13.05 1.39 0.95
CA SER A 58 11.67 1.84 0.95
C SER A 58 11.52 3.00 -0.01
N TYR A 59 10.45 3.01 -0.79
CA TYR A 59 10.21 4.02 -1.82
C TYR A 59 8.93 4.77 -1.47
N PHE A 60 9.05 6.05 -1.15
CA PHE A 60 7.93 6.91 -0.80
C PHE A 60 7.65 7.91 -1.91
N PHE A 61 6.39 7.96 -2.33
CA PHE A 61 5.92 8.77 -3.43
C PHE A 61 4.85 9.75 -2.95
N VAL A 62 4.82 10.92 -3.57
CA VAL A 62 3.82 11.96 -3.37
C VAL A 62 3.14 12.28 -4.70
N LEU A 63 1.86 12.66 -4.62
CA LEU A 63 1.07 13.13 -5.75
C LEU A 63 0.96 14.65 -5.64
N GLU A 64 1.62 15.36 -6.54
CA GLU A 64 1.76 16.82 -6.55
C GLU A 64 0.88 17.45 -7.64
N ASP A 65 0.22 18.56 -7.32
CA ASP A 65 -0.35 19.45 -8.33
C ASP A 65 0.75 20.35 -8.92
N SER A 66 1.13 20.07 -10.17
CA SER A 66 2.20 20.76 -10.88
C SER A 66 2.01 22.28 -11.02
N THR A 67 0.78 22.77 -10.88
CA THR A 67 0.49 24.21 -10.97
C THR A 67 0.71 24.92 -9.64
N THR A 68 0.39 24.26 -8.53
CA THR A 68 0.37 24.88 -7.20
C THR A 68 1.49 24.41 -6.29
N GLY A 69 2.16 23.29 -6.61
CA GLY A 69 3.14 22.61 -5.76
C GLY A 69 2.53 21.92 -4.54
N LYS A 70 1.19 21.85 -4.44
CA LYS A 70 0.51 21.22 -3.30
C LYS A 70 0.48 19.71 -3.44
N LEU A 71 0.66 19.01 -2.32
CA LEU A 71 0.53 17.55 -2.31
C LEU A 71 -0.91 17.14 -2.02
N VAL A 72 -1.45 16.25 -2.84
CA VAL A 72 -2.85 15.81 -2.78
C VAL A 72 -2.99 14.32 -2.49
N GLY A 73 -1.89 13.61 -2.37
CA GLY A 73 -1.83 12.21 -1.98
C GLY A 73 -0.40 11.73 -1.79
N CYS A 74 -0.25 10.53 -1.24
CA CYS A 74 1.03 9.84 -1.12
C CYS A 74 0.81 8.33 -1.07
N SER A 75 1.88 7.57 -1.32
CA SER A 75 1.90 6.11 -1.23
C SER A 75 3.34 5.60 -1.16
N ALA A 76 3.55 4.43 -0.56
CA ALA A 76 4.88 3.84 -0.40
C ALA A 76 4.93 2.36 -0.77
N ILE A 77 6.16 1.87 -0.95
CA ILE A 77 6.52 0.46 -1.09
C ILE A 77 7.69 0.18 -0.16
N VAL A 78 7.62 -0.89 0.63
CA VAL A 78 8.77 -1.47 1.32
C VAL A 78 9.28 -2.64 0.48
N ALA A 79 10.57 -2.67 0.16
CA ALA A 79 11.15 -3.68 -0.73
C ALA A 79 11.03 -5.10 -0.16
N SER A 80 11.30 -5.24 1.14
CA SER A 80 11.19 -6.50 1.89
C SER A 80 10.57 -6.24 3.26
N ALA A 81 9.32 -6.68 3.45
CA ALA A 81 8.66 -6.69 4.75
C ALA A 81 9.51 -7.49 5.76
N GLY A 82 9.56 -7.03 7.01
CA GLY A 82 10.29 -7.77 8.04
C GLY A 82 11.81 -7.59 8.03
N TYR A 83 12.38 -6.73 7.17
CA TYR A 83 13.83 -6.65 7.00
C TYR A 83 14.56 -6.10 8.25
N SER A 84 14.17 -4.92 8.72
CA SER A 84 14.77 -4.29 9.91
C SER A 84 14.13 -4.79 11.21
N GLU A 85 12.82 -5.01 11.19
CA GLU A 85 12.02 -5.44 12.34
C GLU A 85 10.94 -6.42 11.87
N PRO A 86 10.56 -7.44 12.67
CA PRO A 86 9.59 -8.44 12.24
C PRO A 86 8.23 -7.83 11.87
N PHE A 87 7.68 -8.26 10.74
CA PHE A 87 6.34 -7.88 10.32
C PHE A 87 5.31 -8.86 10.88
N TYR A 88 4.70 -8.49 12.01
CA TYR A 88 3.77 -9.36 12.74
C TYR A 88 2.36 -9.35 12.15
N SER A 89 1.74 -10.54 12.10
CA SER A 89 0.34 -10.73 11.72
C SER A 89 -0.29 -11.86 12.54
N PHE A 90 -1.62 -11.89 12.64
CA PHE A 90 -2.34 -13.09 13.06
C PHE A 90 -2.63 -13.97 11.84
N ARG A 91 -2.12 -15.20 11.86
CA ARG A 91 -2.51 -16.23 10.92
C ARG A 91 -3.81 -16.88 11.39
N ASN A 92 -4.87 -16.77 10.60
CA ASN A 92 -6.12 -17.47 10.80
C ASN A 92 -6.00 -18.89 10.23
N GLU A 93 -5.67 -19.84 11.11
CA GLU A 93 -5.50 -21.25 10.75
C GLU A 93 -6.57 -22.13 11.41
N THR A 94 -6.68 -23.37 10.93
CA THR A 94 -7.69 -24.31 11.45
C THR A 94 -7.05 -25.54 12.04
N PHE A 95 -7.47 -25.90 13.25
CA PHE A 95 -7.14 -27.17 13.88
C PHE A 95 -8.36 -28.10 13.85
N VAL A 96 -8.12 -29.41 13.87
CA VAL A 96 -9.18 -30.42 13.96
C VAL A 96 -9.10 -31.10 15.31
N HIS A 97 -10.13 -30.91 16.13
CA HIS A 97 -10.33 -31.70 17.34
C HIS A 97 -11.15 -32.95 17.01
N ALA A 98 -10.53 -34.12 17.14
CA ALA A 98 -11.18 -35.40 16.93
C ALA A 98 -11.57 -36.03 18.28
N SER A 99 -12.86 -36.16 18.54
CA SER A 99 -13.38 -36.96 19.66
C SER A 99 -13.82 -38.32 19.14
N ARG A 100 -13.04 -39.36 19.45
CA ARG A 100 -13.35 -40.74 19.03
C ARG A 100 -14.65 -41.25 19.65
N GLU A 101 -14.89 -40.90 20.91
CA GLU A 101 -16.08 -41.32 21.66
C GLU A 101 -17.35 -40.67 21.10
N LEU A 102 -17.29 -39.38 20.75
CA LEU A 102 -18.41 -38.66 20.15
C LEU A 102 -18.51 -38.86 18.63
N LYS A 103 -17.50 -39.47 17.99
CA LYS A 103 -17.35 -39.58 16.52
C LYS A 103 -17.41 -38.23 15.81
N ILE A 104 -16.91 -37.18 16.45
CA ILE A 104 -16.90 -35.81 15.92
C ILE A 104 -15.48 -35.44 15.49
N HIS A 105 -15.39 -34.78 14.33
CA HIS A 105 -14.21 -34.05 13.89
C HIS A 105 -14.60 -32.58 13.80
N ASN A 106 -14.25 -31.80 14.81
CA ASN A 106 -14.60 -30.38 14.86
C ASN A 106 -13.44 -29.56 14.30
N LYS A 107 -13.65 -28.89 13.16
CA LYS A 107 -12.71 -27.95 12.57
C LYS A 107 -12.96 -26.59 13.20
N ILE A 108 -11.94 -26.02 13.83
CA ILE A 108 -12.07 -24.77 14.58
C ILE A 108 -10.97 -23.81 14.13
N HIS A 109 -11.32 -22.53 14.02
CA HIS A 109 -10.40 -21.46 13.68
C HIS A 109 -9.65 -20.94 14.91
N VAL A 110 -8.35 -20.68 14.77
CA VAL A 110 -7.51 -19.97 15.73
C VAL A 110 -6.70 -18.88 15.05
N LEU A 111 -6.35 -17.85 15.83
CA LEU A 111 -5.40 -16.82 15.46
C LEU A 111 -4.05 -17.13 16.12
N SER A 112 -3.03 -17.35 15.31
CA SER A 112 -1.66 -17.56 15.78
C SER A 112 -0.81 -16.36 15.38
N GLN A 113 -0.16 -15.71 16.34
CA GLN A 113 0.80 -14.65 16.03
C GLN A 113 1.99 -15.23 15.26
N CYS A 114 2.39 -14.58 14.17
CA CYS A 114 3.49 -15.00 13.32
C CYS A 114 4.14 -13.80 12.62
N HIS A 115 5.17 -14.07 11.81
CA HIS A 115 5.82 -13.09 10.91
C HIS A 115 6.09 -13.73 9.54
N ASP A 116 5.17 -14.59 9.09
CA ASP A 116 5.29 -15.41 7.87
C ASP A 116 5.43 -14.58 6.59
N LEU A 117 4.95 -13.33 6.60
CA LEU A 117 4.95 -12.43 5.44
C LEU A 117 6.30 -11.74 5.20
N THR A 118 7.30 -12.01 6.04
CA THR A 118 8.68 -11.53 5.88
C THR A 118 9.23 -11.85 4.49
N GLY A 119 9.90 -10.88 3.86
CA GLY A 119 10.50 -11.02 2.53
C GLY A 119 9.60 -10.59 1.37
N ASN A 120 8.27 -10.52 1.56
CA ASN A 120 7.37 -9.99 0.53
C ASN A 120 7.57 -8.48 0.38
N SER A 121 7.40 -7.94 -0.83
CA SER A 121 7.29 -6.49 -0.98
C SER A 121 5.95 -6.02 -0.44
N LEU A 122 5.93 -4.88 0.25
CA LEU A 122 4.75 -4.43 1.00
C LEU A 122 4.31 -3.04 0.53
N LEU A 123 3.05 -2.92 0.08
CA LEU A 123 2.44 -1.63 -0.22
C LEU A 123 1.98 -0.95 1.07
N THR A 124 2.34 0.31 1.27
CA THR A 124 2.01 1.06 2.50
C THR A 124 1.66 2.53 2.21
N SER A 125 1.30 3.28 3.25
CA SER A 125 1.17 4.73 3.27
C SER A 125 0.23 5.33 2.21
N PHE A 126 -0.76 4.57 1.75
CA PHE A 126 -1.70 5.08 0.75
C PHE A 126 -2.65 6.09 1.38
N TYR A 127 -2.61 7.31 0.87
CA TYR A 127 -3.57 8.35 1.20
C TYR A 127 -3.82 9.24 -0.02
N VAL A 128 -5.07 9.67 -0.20
CA VAL A 128 -5.46 10.73 -1.14
C VAL A 128 -6.48 11.64 -0.46
N GLN A 129 -6.49 12.91 -0.84
CA GLN A 129 -7.52 13.85 -0.40
C GLN A 129 -8.92 13.36 -0.78
N ARG A 130 -9.92 13.75 0.02
CA ARG A 130 -11.30 13.25 -0.08
C ARG A 130 -11.90 13.47 -1.47
N GLU A 131 -11.54 14.57 -2.12
CA GLU A 131 -11.99 14.98 -3.45
C GLU A 131 -11.47 14.05 -4.55
N LEU A 132 -10.38 13.33 -4.29
CA LEU A 132 -9.75 12.40 -5.24
C LEU A 132 -10.17 10.95 -5.04
N VAL A 133 -10.90 10.62 -3.97
CA VAL A 133 -11.35 9.25 -3.67
C VAL A 133 -12.22 8.74 -4.81
N GLY A 134 -11.90 7.57 -5.36
CA GLY A 134 -12.62 6.97 -6.49
C GLY A 134 -12.37 7.64 -7.84
N SER A 135 -11.53 8.68 -7.89
CA SER A 135 -11.11 9.30 -9.15
C SER A 135 -9.97 8.50 -9.82
N PRO A 136 -9.68 8.74 -11.10
CA PRO A 136 -8.49 8.18 -11.77
C PRO A 136 -7.17 8.52 -11.03
N TRP A 137 -7.13 9.59 -10.25
CA TRP A 137 -5.94 9.94 -9.47
C TRP A 137 -5.72 9.05 -8.26
N SER A 138 -6.78 8.43 -7.70
CA SER A 138 -6.64 7.35 -6.72
C SER A 138 -5.97 6.12 -7.35
N GLU A 139 -6.35 5.80 -8.59
CA GLU A 139 -5.74 4.72 -9.37
C GLU A 139 -4.24 5.01 -9.61
N LEU A 140 -3.89 6.24 -10.01
CA LEU A 140 -2.48 6.65 -10.17
C LEU A 140 -1.71 6.54 -8.85
N ASN A 141 -2.24 7.09 -7.76
CA ASN A 141 -1.55 7.09 -6.46
C ASN A 141 -1.28 5.67 -5.95
N SER A 142 -2.17 4.72 -6.23
CA SER A 142 -1.96 3.32 -5.83
C SER A 142 -1.08 2.57 -6.83
N ARG A 143 -1.47 2.53 -8.10
CA ARG A 143 -0.92 1.66 -9.15
C ARG A 143 0.33 2.24 -9.82
N GLY A 144 0.62 3.53 -9.64
CA GLY A 144 1.90 4.11 -10.02
C GLY A 144 3.07 3.42 -9.32
N ARG A 145 2.87 2.93 -8.09
CA ARG A 145 3.83 2.06 -7.39
C ARG A 145 4.07 0.74 -8.14
N LEU A 146 3.02 0.14 -8.68
CA LEU A 146 3.10 -1.12 -9.43
C LEU A 146 3.84 -0.92 -10.76
N LEU A 147 3.68 0.23 -11.42
CA LEU A 147 4.49 0.58 -12.59
C LEU A 147 5.98 0.77 -12.25
N PHE A 148 6.28 1.28 -11.05
CA PHE A 148 7.64 1.36 -10.56
C PHE A 148 8.25 -0.03 -10.32
N VAL A 149 7.50 -0.95 -9.68
CA VAL A 149 7.89 -2.35 -9.52
C VAL A 149 8.14 -3.02 -10.87
N ALA A 150 7.25 -2.81 -11.84
CA ALA A 150 7.40 -3.36 -13.19
C ALA A 150 8.64 -2.84 -13.94
N SER A 151 9.14 -1.65 -13.58
CA SER A 151 10.30 -1.03 -14.22
C SER A 151 11.62 -1.42 -13.55
N HIS A 152 11.59 -1.85 -12.29
CA HIS A 152 12.77 -2.21 -11.50
C HIS A 152 12.53 -3.51 -10.71
N PRO A 153 12.21 -4.64 -11.38
CA PRO A 153 11.77 -5.86 -10.72
C PRO A 153 12.79 -6.44 -9.73
N GLU A 154 14.09 -6.25 -9.97
CA GLU A 154 15.18 -6.71 -9.10
C GLU A 154 15.20 -6.07 -7.70
N ARG A 155 14.48 -4.95 -7.54
CA ARG A 155 14.37 -4.22 -6.26
C ARG A 155 13.27 -4.79 -5.35
N PHE A 156 12.51 -5.76 -5.83
CA PHE A 156 11.29 -6.24 -5.17
C PHE A 156 11.20 -7.77 -5.18
N ALA A 157 10.38 -8.31 -4.30
CA ALA A 157 10.07 -9.72 -4.27
C ALA A 157 9.11 -10.11 -5.40
N ASP A 158 9.05 -11.41 -5.72
CA ASP A 158 8.10 -11.95 -6.69
C ASP A 158 6.63 -11.96 -6.20
N SER A 159 6.40 -11.54 -4.96
CA SER A 159 5.08 -11.39 -4.35
C SER A 159 4.97 -10.04 -3.64
N VAL A 160 3.78 -9.46 -3.74
CA VAL A 160 3.42 -8.20 -3.11
C VAL A 160 2.28 -8.46 -2.14
N VAL A 161 2.40 -7.89 -0.94
CA VAL A 161 1.37 -7.90 0.08
C VAL A 161 0.96 -6.48 0.46
N THR A 162 -0.21 -6.34 1.07
CA THR A 162 -0.62 -5.12 1.76
C THR A 162 -1.50 -5.49 2.93
N GLU A 163 -1.37 -4.75 4.03
CA GLU A 163 -2.33 -4.80 5.13
C GLU A 163 -3.27 -3.61 4.96
N ILE A 164 -4.58 -3.88 4.87
CA ILE A 164 -5.60 -2.84 4.79
C ILE A 164 -6.12 -2.58 6.19
N VAL A 165 -6.15 -1.30 6.58
CA VAL A 165 -6.67 -0.86 7.89
C VAL A 165 -8.03 -1.49 8.18
N GLY A 166 -8.14 -2.10 9.34
CA GLY A 166 -9.31 -2.83 9.79
C GLY A 166 -10.46 -1.91 10.19
N TYR A 167 -11.61 -2.53 10.47
CA TYR A 167 -12.80 -1.78 10.86
C TYR A 167 -12.64 -1.11 12.23
N SER A 168 -12.96 0.17 12.29
CA SER A 168 -13.30 0.90 13.50
C SER A 168 -14.60 1.66 13.27
N ASP A 169 -15.36 1.90 14.33
CA ASP A 169 -16.61 2.65 14.27
C ASP A 169 -16.36 4.17 14.15
N GLU A 170 -17.44 4.96 14.16
CA GLU A 170 -17.37 6.43 14.07
C GLU A 170 -16.72 7.08 15.31
N ASN A 171 -16.67 6.38 16.44
CA ASN A 171 -16.00 6.83 17.66
C ASN A 171 -14.49 6.49 17.65
N GLY A 172 -14.05 5.70 16.66
CA GLY A 172 -12.68 5.21 16.58
C GLY A 172 -12.44 3.97 17.46
N ASP A 173 -13.48 3.24 17.82
CA ASP A 173 -13.37 1.98 18.56
C ASP A 173 -13.30 0.80 17.58
N SER A 174 -12.32 -0.11 17.78
CA SER A 174 -12.19 -1.34 17.00
C SER A 174 -12.72 -2.53 17.82
N PRO A 175 -13.79 -3.22 17.37
CA PRO A 175 -14.32 -4.41 18.04
C PRO A 175 -13.27 -5.52 18.20
N PHE A 176 -12.36 -5.63 17.23
CA PHE A 176 -11.27 -6.61 17.28
C PHE A 176 -10.23 -6.25 18.33
N TRP A 177 -9.79 -4.99 18.38
CA TRP A 177 -8.85 -4.50 19.39
C TRP A 177 -9.39 -4.71 20.81
N ASP A 178 -10.65 -4.35 21.04
CA ASP A 178 -11.30 -4.48 22.35
C ASP A 178 -11.39 -5.95 22.81
N ALA A 179 -11.58 -6.89 21.87
CA ALA A 179 -11.67 -8.31 22.18
C ALA A 179 -10.32 -8.99 22.42
N ILE A 180 -9.22 -8.44 21.88
CA ILE A 180 -7.89 -9.04 21.98
C ILE A 180 -6.92 -8.08 22.66
N GLY A 181 -6.40 -7.09 21.92
CA GLY A 181 -5.25 -6.28 22.34
C GLY A 181 -5.50 -5.48 23.62
N ARG A 182 -6.69 -4.90 23.79
CA ARG A 182 -7.04 -4.13 24.98
C ARG A 182 -6.93 -4.93 26.28
N ASN A 183 -7.18 -6.23 26.24
CA ASN A 183 -7.07 -7.10 27.42
C ASN A 183 -5.62 -7.25 27.93
N PHE A 184 -4.63 -6.90 27.11
CA PHE A 184 -3.21 -6.96 27.46
C PHE A 184 -2.59 -5.59 27.77
N PHE A 185 -3.16 -4.51 27.21
CA PHE A 185 -2.57 -3.18 27.27
C PHE A 185 -3.40 -2.10 27.97
N ASP A 186 -4.69 -2.35 28.21
CA ASP A 186 -5.65 -1.39 28.79
C ASP A 186 -5.59 0.01 28.13
N LEU A 187 -5.35 0.04 26.81
CA LEU A 187 -5.40 1.22 25.95
C LEU A 187 -6.59 1.11 24.99
N ASN A 188 -7.21 2.22 24.64
CA ASN A 188 -8.18 2.22 23.53
C ASN A 188 -7.45 2.10 22.18
N TYR A 189 -8.20 1.79 21.12
CA TYR A 189 -7.63 1.55 19.79
C TYR A 189 -6.85 2.77 19.26
N ALA A 190 -7.43 3.96 19.36
CA ALA A 190 -6.80 5.19 18.90
C ALA A 190 -5.47 5.51 19.64
N GLU A 191 -5.41 5.26 20.95
CA GLU A 191 -4.20 5.40 21.75
C GLU A 191 -3.13 4.37 21.36
N ALA A 192 -3.54 3.12 21.13
CA ALA A 192 -2.65 2.05 20.71
C ALA A 192 -2.04 2.33 19.33
N GLU A 193 -2.84 2.75 18.36
CA GLU A 193 -2.36 3.09 17.01
C GLU A 193 -1.44 4.32 17.02
N ARG A 194 -1.78 5.33 17.81
CA ARG A 194 -0.89 6.49 17.99
C ARG A 194 0.45 6.07 18.59
N LEU A 195 0.45 5.17 19.57
CA LEU A 195 1.67 4.64 20.16
C LEU A 195 2.48 3.82 19.14
N CYS A 196 1.82 3.00 18.31
CA CYS A 196 2.42 2.27 17.20
C CYS A 196 3.10 3.18 16.19
N GLY A 197 2.42 4.26 15.77
CA GLY A 197 2.95 5.23 14.81
C GLY A 197 4.15 6.01 15.34
N LEU A 198 4.17 6.32 16.64
CA LEU A 198 5.27 7.05 17.30
C LEU A 198 6.46 6.14 17.65
N LYS A 199 6.17 4.89 18.01
CA LYS A 199 7.17 3.88 18.40
C LYS A 199 7.34 2.87 17.27
N SER A 200 7.67 1.64 17.62
CA SER A 200 7.71 0.51 16.70
C SER A 200 6.50 -0.38 16.99
N ARG A 201 5.87 -0.89 15.93
CA ARG A 201 4.80 -1.91 16.03
C ARG A 201 5.28 -3.16 16.75
N THR A 202 6.57 -3.48 16.66
CA THR A 202 7.22 -4.61 17.36
C THR A 202 7.04 -4.53 18.87
N PHE A 203 7.11 -3.34 19.45
CA PHE A 203 7.00 -3.16 20.90
C PHE A 203 5.67 -3.66 21.47
N LEU A 204 4.56 -3.36 20.80
CA LEU A 204 3.24 -3.86 21.22
C LEU A 204 3.02 -5.31 20.75
N ALA A 205 3.54 -5.69 19.60
CA ALA A 205 3.43 -7.05 19.11
C ALA A 205 4.08 -8.08 20.05
N GLU A 206 5.26 -7.79 20.63
CA GLU A 206 5.98 -8.73 21.49
C GLU A 206 5.24 -9.08 22.80
N LEU A 207 4.24 -8.31 23.19
CA LEU A 207 3.45 -8.54 24.40
C LEU A 207 2.08 -9.15 24.08
N MET A 208 1.77 -9.39 22.80
CA MET A 208 0.58 -10.15 22.38
C MET A 208 0.69 -11.63 22.75
N PRO A 209 -0.43 -12.34 22.94
CA PRO A 209 -0.40 -13.74 23.32
C PRO A 209 0.22 -14.61 22.22
N HIS A 210 1.28 -15.35 22.57
CA HIS A 210 1.96 -16.27 21.65
C HIS A 210 1.22 -17.61 21.43
N TYR A 211 0.25 -17.93 22.28
CA TYR A 211 -0.57 -19.14 22.12
C TYR A 211 -1.80 -18.84 21.25
N PRO A 212 -2.28 -19.82 20.45
CA PRO A 212 -3.40 -19.60 19.55
C PRO A 212 -4.66 -19.13 20.28
N ILE A 213 -5.26 -18.04 19.78
CA ILE A 213 -6.53 -17.50 20.26
C ILE A 213 -7.66 -18.22 19.53
N TYR A 214 -8.56 -18.86 20.25
CA TYR A 214 -9.71 -19.54 19.66
C TYR A 214 -10.73 -18.52 19.17
N VAL A 215 -10.97 -18.47 17.86
CA VAL A 215 -11.95 -17.57 17.25
C VAL A 215 -13.35 -17.74 17.87
N PRO A 216 -13.85 -18.97 18.15
CA PRO A 216 -15.16 -19.14 18.80
C PRO A 216 -15.26 -18.61 20.24
N LEU A 217 -14.14 -18.23 20.87
CA LEU A 217 -14.15 -17.61 22.20
C LEU A 217 -14.19 -16.08 22.12
N LEU A 218 -14.05 -15.51 20.92
CA LEU A 218 -14.18 -14.06 20.72
C LEU A 218 -15.66 -13.66 20.70
N PRO A 219 -16.01 -12.44 21.16
CA PRO A 219 -17.35 -11.89 20.95
C PRO A 219 -17.72 -11.88 19.47
N ASP A 220 -19.01 -12.03 19.17
CA ASP A 220 -19.51 -12.07 17.78
C ASP A 220 -19.09 -10.83 16.98
N SER A 221 -19.12 -9.64 17.60
CA SER A 221 -18.68 -8.38 16.96
C SER A 221 -17.21 -8.39 16.54
N ALA A 222 -16.33 -9.06 17.29
CA ALA A 222 -14.92 -9.20 16.94
C ALA A 222 -14.73 -10.23 15.83
N GLN A 223 -15.49 -11.34 15.85
CA GLN A 223 -15.49 -12.32 14.77
C GLN A 223 -15.97 -11.70 13.45
N GLU A 224 -17.00 -10.86 13.51
CA GLU A 224 -17.54 -10.13 12.35
C GLU A 224 -16.58 -9.08 11.81
N ALA A 225 -15.80 -8.42 12.69
CA ALA A 225 -14.80 -7.42 12.30
C ALA A 225 -13.55 -8.02 11.63
N MET A 226 -13.26 -9.31 11.85
CA MET A 226 -12.10 -9.97 11.25
C MET A 226 -12.14 -9.92 9.72
N GLY A 227 -11.08 -9.35 9.12
CA GLY A 227 -10.95 -9.17 7.68
C GLY A 227 -11.83 -8.07 7.09
N GLN A 228 -12.55 -7.30 7.93
CA GLN A 228 -13.28 -6.12 7.47
C GLN A 228 -12.36 -4.92 7.35
N VAL A 229 -12.63 -4.07 6.37
CA VAL A 229 -11.83 -2.86 6.12
C VAL A 229 -12.51 -1.63 6.72
N HIS A 230 -11.71 -0.66 7.14
CA HIS A 230 -12.22 0.66 7.49
C HIS A 230 -12.98 1.28 6.29
N PRO A 231 -14.13 1.96 6.47
CA PRO A 231 -14.87 2.55 5.36
C PRO A 231 -14.04 3.51 4.48
N ARG A 232 -13.12 4.28 5.09
CA ARG A 232 -12.18 5.15 4.36
C ARG A 232 -11.09 4.39 3.59
N ALA A 233 -10.84 3.11 3.90
CA ALA A 233 -9.85 2.26 3.25
C ALA A 233 -10.46 1.39 2.13
N GLN A 234 -11.79 1.38 1.97
CA GLN A 234 -12.48 0.58 0.94
C GLN A 234 -11.95 0.86 -0.47
N ILE A 235 -11.63 2.12 -0.78
CA ILE A 235 -11.06 2.48 -2.09
C ILE A 235 -9.72 1.79 -2.35
N THR A 236 -8.87 1.66 -1.32
CA THR A 236 -7.58 0.98 -1.43
C THR A 236 -7.78 -0.50 -1.72
N PHE A 237 -8.68 -1.14 -0.99
CA PHE A 237 -9.06 -2.54 -1.19
C PHE A 237 -9.58 -2.77 -2.62
N ASP A 238 -10.54 -1.97 -3.06
CA ASP A 238 -11.19 -2.13 -4.37
C ASP A 238 -10.21 -1.97 -5.54
N ILE A 239 -9.27 -1.01 -5.44
CA ILE A 239 -8.21 -0.84 -6.44
C ILE A 239 -7.36 -2.11 -6.55
N LEU A 240 -6.93 -2.67 -5.41
CA LEU A 240 -6.04 -3.82 -5.40
C LEU A 240 -6.75 -5.12 -5.81
N MET A 241 -8.03 -5.29 -5.46
CA MET A 241 -8.84 -6.40 -5.98
C MET A 241 -8.95 -6.35 -7.52
N ARG A 242 -9.11 -5.16 -8.12
CA ARG A 242 -9.07 -5.00 -9.59
C ARG A 242 -7.70 -5.28 -10.20
N GLU A 243 -6.63 -5.14 -9.41
CA GLU A 243 -5.27 -5.49 -9.81
C GLU A 243 -4.98 -6.99 -9.77
N GLY A 244 -5.88 -7.79 -9.19
CA GLY A 244 -5.70 -9.24 -9.04
C GLY A 244 -5.12 -9.66 -7.70
N PHE A 245 -5.15 -8.79 -6.69
CA PHE A 245 -4.91 -9.19 -5.31
C PHE A 245 -6.09 -9.99 -4.76
N GLU A 246 -5.78 -10.92 -3.87
CA GLU A 246 -6.76 -11.73 -3.15
C GLU A 246 -6.48 -11.62 -1.64
N THR A 247 -7.52 -11.79 -0.83
CA THR A 247 -7.38 -11.88 0.63
C THR A 247 -6.62 -13.13 1.01
N ASP A 248 -5.60 -12.99 1.87
CA ASP A 248 -4.86 -14.11 2.43
C ASP A 248 -5.42 -14.52 3.81
N HIS A 249 -4.84 -15.53 4.44
CA HIS A 249 -5.21 -16.02 5.77
C HIS A 249 -4.58 -15.20 6.91
N TYR A 250 -4.09 -14.00 6.64
CA TYR A 250 -3.46 -13.11 7.61
C TYR A 250 -4.33 -11.88 7.87
N ILE A 251 -4.42 -11.50 9.13
CA ILE A 251 -5.06 -10.26 9.57
C ILE A 251 -4.13 -9.46 10.48
N ASP A 252 -4.34 -8.15 10.53
CA ASP A 252 -3.62 -7.23 11.40
C ASP A 252 -3.81 -7.62 12.89
N ILE A 253 -2.77 -7.42 13.70
CA ILE A 253 -2.78 -7.79 15.12
C ILE A 253 -3.51 -6.80 16.03
N PHE A 254 -3.81 -5.59 15.54
CA PHE A 254 -4.48 -4.52 16.28
C PHE A 254 -5.97 -4.45 15.94
N ASP A 255 -6.31 -4.31 14.66
CA ASP A 255 -7.68 -4.06 14.19
C ASP A 255 -8.30 -5.21 13.40
N GLY A 256 -7.53 -6.28 13.13
CA GLY A 256 -8.01 -7.45 12.40
C GLY A 256 -8.27 -7.17 10.91
N GLY A 257 -7.74 -6.07 10.37
CA GLY A 257 -7.81 -5.72 8.97
C GLY A 257 -7.19 -6.78 8.05
N PRO A 258 -7.71 -6.95 6.83
CA PRO A 258 -7.29 -8.04 5.96
C PRO A 258 -5.91 -7.76 5.34
N THR A 259 -5.12 -8.83 5.22
CA THR A 259 -3.96 -8.84 4.32
C THR A 259 -4.39 -9.25 2.92
N LEU A 260 -3.97 -8.48 1.91
CA LEU A 260 -4.08 -8.87 0.50
C LEU A 260 -2.71 -9.31 -0.03
N HIS A 261 -2.73 -10.31 -0.91
CA HIS A 261 -1.53 -10.86 -1.54
C HIS A 261 -1.73 -11.06 -3.05
N ALA A 262 -0.67 -10.84 -3.82
CA ALA A 262 -0.57 -11.25 -5.21
C ALA A 262 0.86 -11.60 -5.61
N ARG A 263 1.00 -12.55 -6.54
CA ARG A 263 2.27 -12.76 -7.26
C ARG A 263 2.44 -11.65 -8.28
N VAL A 264 3.66 -11.11 -8.42
CA VAL A 264 4.00 -10.04 -9.37
C VAL A 264 3.54 -10.36 -10.79
N SER A 265 3.67 -11.62 -11.21
CA SER A 265 3.23 -12.09 -12.53
C SER A 265 1.71 -12.04 -12.77
N GLY A 266 0.90 -11.98 -11.70
CA GLY A 266 -0.56 -11.89 -11.77
C GLY A 266 -1.11 -10.46 -11.61
N ILE A 267 -0.28 -9.51 -11.15
CA ILE A 267 -0.72 -8.13 -10.91
C ILE A 267 -0.93 -7.40 -12.24
N ARG A 268 -2.15 -6.93 -12.50
CA ARG A 268 -2.58 -6.33 -13.78
C ARG A 268 -1.65 -5.21 -14.26
N SER A 269 -1.40 -4.19 -13.45
CA SER A 269 -0.53 -3.06 -13.80
C SER A 269 0.93 -3.44 -13.98
N ILE A 270 1.37 -4.59 -13.46
CA ILE A 270 2.72 -5.09 -13.74
C ILE A 270 2.70 -5.90 -15.03
N ALA A 271 1.94 -7.00 -15.05
CA ALA A 271 1.91 -7.99 -16.12
C ALA A 271 1.42 -7.43 -17.46
N GLN A 272 0.50 -6.46 -17.46
CA GLN A 272 -0.08 -5.89 -18.68
C GLN A 272 0.54 -4.55 -19.09
N SER A 273 1.44 -3.98 -18.28
CA SER A 273 2.14 -2.75 -18.65
C SER A 273 3.14 -2.97 -19.78
N ARG A 274 3.37 -1.92 -20.57
CA ARG A 274 4.25 -1.98 -21.74
C ARG A 274 5.21 -0.80 -21.73
N VAL A 275 6.44 -1.05 -22.16
CA VAL A 275 7.41 0.01 -22.48
C VAL A 275 7.22 0.41 -23.94
N VAL A 276 7.04 1.70 -24.20
CA VAL A 276 6.66 2.24 -25.51
C VAL A 276 7.45 3.51 -25.81
N PRO A 277 7.98 3.67 -27.04
CA PRO A 277 8.68 4.88 -27.44
C PRO A 277 7.74 6.08 -27.50
N VAL A 278 8.25 7.25 -27.13
CA VAL A 278 7.52 8.52 -27.14
C VAL A 278 7.77 9.27 -28.45
N LYS A 279 6.72 9.88 -28.98
CA LYS A 279 6.78 10.92 -30.00
C LYS A 279 6.16 12.20 -29.44
N ILE A 280 6.88 13.32 -29.47
CA ILE A 280 6.33 14.60 -29.05
C ILE A 280 5.49 15.18 -30.20
N GLY A 281 4.27 15.63 -29.90
CA GLY A 281 3.36 16.21 -30.87
C GLY A 281 1.97 16.45 -30.29
N GLU A 282 1.00 16.81 -31.13
CA GLU A 282 -0.38 17.01 -30.66
C GLU A 282 -1.14 15.68 -30.67
N PRO A 283 -1.59 15.16 -29.50
CA PRO A 283 -2.45 13.99 -29.45
C PRO A 283 -3.86 14.34 -29.95
N VAL A 284 -4.57 13.33 -30.47
CA VAL A 284 -5.98 13.47 -30.85
C VAL A 284 -6.81 13.60 -29.58
N LYS A 285 -7.40 14.78 -29.36
CA LYS A 285 -8.21 15.06 -28.17
C LYS A 285 -9.60 14.41 -28.27
N GLY A 286 -10.10 13.89 -27.15
CA GLY A 286 -11.47 13.40 -27.00
C GLY A 286 -11.77 12.04 -27.66
N VAL A 287 -10.73 11.32 -28.10
CA VAL A 287 -10.83 9.98 -28.67
C VAL A 287 -9.74 9.14 -28.01
N GLY A 288 -9.93 8.70 -26.77
CA GLY A 288 -8.90 7.95 -26.07
C GLY A 288 -9.40 7.17 -24.86
N ARG A 289 -8.49 6.41 -24.26
CA ARG A 289 -8.70 5.68 -23.00
C ARG A 289 -7.78 6.28 -21.96
N GLN A 290 -8.13 6.17 -20.68
CA GLN A 290 -7.23 6.57 -19.61
C GLN A 290 -6.10 5.56 -19.43
N TYR A 291 -4.88 6.08 -19.35
CA TYR A 291 -3.67 5.32 -19.08
C TYR A 291 -2.90 5.94 -17.93
N LEU A 292 -2.39 5.07 -17.07
CA LEU A 292 -1.27 5.38 -16.21
C LEU A 292 -0.01 5.36 -17.06
N VAL A 293 0.79 6.42 -17.01
CA VAL A 293 2.04 6.54 -17.77
C VAL A 293 3.16 6.93 -16.83
N ALA A 294 4.28 6.23 -16.88
CA ALA A 294 5.46 6.47 -16.07
C ALA A 294 6.72 6.56 -16.92
N ASN A 295 7.67 7.39 -16.54
CA ASN A 295 8.94 7.57 -17.27
C ASN A 295 9.96 6.43 -17.03
N ALA A 296 9.65 5.47 -16.15
CA ALA A 296 10.49 4.34 -15.78
C ALA A 296 11.90 4.72 -15.27
N GLN A 297 12.10 5.97 -14.86
CA GLN A 297 13.34 6.41 -14.21
C GLN A 297 13.33 6.03 -12.72
N LEU A 298 14.51 6.08 -12.09
CA LEU A 298 14.65 5.75 -10.67
C LEU A 298 14.47 6.99 -9.78
N GLN A 299 15.52 7.81 -9.59
CA GLN A 299 15.46 9.03 -8.76
C GLN A 299 14.50 10.08 -9.32
N ASP A 300 14.48 10.21 -10.65
CA ASP A 300 13.62 11.14 -11.37
C ASP A 300 12.31 10.48 -11.79
N TYR A 301 11.86 9.44 -11.09
CA TYR A 301 10.60 8.77 -11.39
C TYR A 301 9.45 9.78 -11.46
N ARG A 302 8.66 9.72 -12.53
CA ARG A 302 7.44 10.50 -12.71
C ARG A 302 6.36 9.60 -13.28
N ALA A 303 5.15 9.74 -12.78
CA ALA A 303 3.97 9.12 -13.36
C ALA A 303 2.77 10.06 -13.38
N VAL A 304 1.95 9.95 -14.43
CA VAL A 304 0.78 10.80 -14.69
C VAL A 304 -0.38 9.96 -15.22
N MET A 305 -1.59 10.53 -15.17
CA MET A 305 -2.76 10.01 -15.89
C MET A 305 -2.91 10.78 -17.20
N LEU A 306 -3.02 10.06 -18.31
CA LEU A 306 -3.26 10.65 -19.62
C LEU A 306 -4.40 9.94 -20.34
N GLU A 307 -5.17 10.70 -21.12
CA GLU A 307 -6.10 10.14 -22.10
C GLU A 307 -5.35 9.95 -23.42
N LEU A 308 -5.24 8.70 -23.89
CA LEU A 308 -4.43 8.36 -25.07
C LEU A 308 -5.22 7.49 -26.05
N ASP A 309 -5.09 7.79 -27.35
CA ASP A 309 -5.43 6.88 -28.45
C ASP A 309 -4.25 5.93 -28.74
N TYR A 310 -3.84 5.17 -27.73
CA TYR A 310 -2.72 4.26 -27.87
C TYR A 310 -3.15 2.91 -28.47
N ALA A 311 -2.44 2.50 -29.52
CA ALA A 311 -2.53 1.16 -30.11
C ALA A 311 -1.18 0.43 -29.97
N PRO A 312 -1.15 -0.81 -29.46
CA PRO A 312 0.07 -1.59 -29.33
C PRO A 312 0.90 -1.65 -30.63
N GLY A 313 2.20 -1.43 -30.52
CA GLY A 313 3.14 -1.47 -31.66
C GLY A 313 3.39 -0.11 -32.34
N LYS A 314 2.73 0.97 -31.90
CA LYS A 314 3.02 2.34 -32.33
C LYS A 314 3.66 3.14 -31.18
N PRO A 315 4.42 4.21 -31.46
CA PRO A 315 4.83 5.16 -30.42
C PRO A 315 3.61 5.84 -29.81
N VAL A 316 3.74 6.25 -28.55
CA VAL A 316 2.73 7.09 -27.88
C VAL A 316 3.02 8.56 -28.19
N THR A 317 1.99 9.30 -28.60
CA THR A 317 2.09 10.75 -28.82
C THR A 317 1.85 11.47 -27.50
N LEU A 318 2.80 12.27 -27.05
CA LEU A 318 2.68 13.15 -25.89
C LEU A 318 2.74 14.61 -26.34
N ASP A 319 1.86 15.45 -25.79
CA ASP A 319 2.04 16.89 -25.91
C ASP A 319 3.19 17.38 -25.02
N LEU A 320 3.55 18.64 -25.19
CA LEU A 320 4.68 19.22 -24.48
C LEU A 320 4.44 19.22 -22.95
N GLU A 321 3.21 19.52 -22.51
CA GLU A 321 2.86 19.53 -21.08
C GLU A 321 3.04 18.15 -20.44
N ALA A 322 2.55 17.09 -21.09
CA ALA A 322 2.72 15.72 -20.61
C ALA A 322 4.19 15.25 -20.65
N ALA A 323 4.92 15.62 -21.70
CA ALA A 323 6.34 15.28 -21.82
C ALA A 323 7.20 15.97 -20.74
N GLU A 324 6.93 17.25 -20.46
CA GLU A 324 7.58 18.02 -19.39
C GLU A 324 7.28 17.43 -18.01
N ALA A 325 6.02 17.08 -17.73
CA ALA A 325 5.65 16.49 -16.44
C ALA A 325 6.23 15.09 -16.21
N LEU A 326 6.41 14.31 -17.29
CA LEU A 326 7.10 13.03 -17.24
C LEU A 326 8.63 13.18 -17.25
N GLY A 327 9.18 14.35 -17.56
CA GLY A 327 10.62 14.55 -17.71
C GLY A 327 11.21 13.75 -18.86
N VAL A 328 10.48 13.62 -19.98
CA VAL A 328 10.89 12.81 -21.13
C VAL A 328 11.00 13.66 -22.41
N GLY A 329 12.02 13.37 -23.21
CA GLY A 329 12.26 14.01 -24.50
C GLY A 329 11.88 13.13 -25.69
N GLU A 330 12.09 13.64 -26.90
CA GLU A 330 11.93 12.87 -28.13
C GLU A 330 12.87 11.65 -28.14
N GLY A 331 12.34 10.47 -28.48
CA GLY A 331 13.09 9.22 -28.50
C GLY A 331 13.19 8.50 -27.14
N ALA A 332 12.71 9.11 -26.05
CA ALA A 332 12.57 8.42 -24.77
C ALA A 332 11.50 7.29 -24.84
N SER A 333 11.44 6.46 -23.81
CA SER A 333 10.38 5.47 -23.64
C SER A 333 9.65 5.68 -22.33
N VAL A 334 8.37 5.33 -22.31
CA VAL A 334 7.53 5.36 -21.11
C VAL A 334 6.92 3.99 -20.88
N ARG A 335 6.63 3.65 -19.64
CA ARG A 335 5.82 2.50 -19.28
C ARG A 335 4.37 2.94 -19.11
N LEU A 336 3.43 2.26 -19.75
CA LEU A 336 1.99 2.55 -19.60
C LEU A 336 1.11 1.32 -19.45
N VAL A 337 -0.03 1.52 -18.79
CA VAL A 337 -1.12 0.54 -18.67
C VAL A 337 -2.47 1.26 -18.62
N ALA A 338 -3.51 0.66 -19.19
CA ALA A 338 -4.86 1.22 -19.14
C ALA A 338 -5.42 1.15 -17.71
N VAL A 339 -6.26 2.13 -17.35
CA VAL A 339 -6.94 2.17 -16.04
C VAL A 339 -7.99 1.08 -15.91
#